data_AF-A0A963VFE8-F1
#
_entry.id   AF-A0A963VFE8-F1
#
_cell.length_a   1.000
_cell.length_b   1.000
_cell.length_c   1.000
_cell.angle_alpha   90.00
_cell.angle_beta   90.00
_cell.angle_gamma   90.00
#
_symmetry.space_group_name_H-M   'P 1'
#
loop_
_entity.id
_entity.type
_entity.pdbx_description
1 polymer ?
#
loop_
_entity_poly.entity_id
_entity_poly.type
_entity_poly.pdbx_seq_one_letter_code
_entity_poly.pdbx_strand_id
1 'polypeptide(L)'
;MTTHLSPGRRIRAGGRAARLALREAAPERDRRPVWAGIEGGRYNPLSQADVLAIHRAALDLLGTVGIGQATADVIALATAQGCHVNS
;
A
#
# COMPACT_ATOMS: atom_id res chain seq x y z
N MET A 1 9.71 16.62 -67.53
CA MET A 1 9.19 15.45 -66.80
C MET A 1 8.64 15.93 -65.47
N THR A 2 7.33 16.11 -65.36
CA THR A 2 6.64 16.67 -64.18
C THR A 2 6.31 15.57 -63.18
N THR A 3 6.94 15.62 -62.01
CA THR A 3 6.58 14.80 -60.84
C THR A 3 5.28 15.31 -60.23
N HIS A 4 4.25 14.48 -60.17
CA HIS A 4 3.00 14.76 -59.48
C HIS A 4 3.11 14.27 -58.02
N LEU A 5 3.11 15.21 -57.07
CA LEU A 5 3.04 14.90 -55.63
C LEU A 5 1.59 14.55 -55.26
N SER A 6 1.38 13.34 -54.75
CA SER A 6 0.11 12.87 -54.22
C SER A 6 -0.24 13.62 -52.93
N PRO A 7 -1.48 14.10 -52.73
CA PRO A 7 -1.82 14.95 -51.58
C PRO A 7 -1.68 14.15 -50.29
N GLY A 8 -0.86 14.67 -49.37
CA GLY A 8 -0.58 14.06 -48.08
C GLY A 8 -1.89 13.70 -47.34
N ARG A 9 -1.97 12.43 -46.92
CA ARG A 9 -3.06 11.93 -46.07
C ARG A 9 -3.19 12.86 -44.86
N ARG A 10 -4.30 13.59 -44.76
CA ARG A 10 -4.66 14.39 -43.57
C ARG A 10 -4.75 13.45 -42.37
N ILE A 11 -3.68 13.34 -41.59
CA ILE A 11 -3.66 12.59 -40.33
C ILE A 11 -4.54 13.39 -39.37
N ARG A 12 -5.72 12.86 -39.05
CA ARG A 12 -6.60 13.43 -38.01
C ARG A 12 -5.93 13.21 -36.64
N ALA A 13 -4.97 14.06 -36.31
CA ALA A 13 -4.13 13.94 -35.12
C ALA A 13 -4.90 14.14 -33.79
N GLY A 14 -6.17 14.58 -33.85
CA GLY A 14 -6.98 14.86 -32.66
C GLY A 14 -7.45 13.62 -31.89
N GLY A 15 -7.58 12.45 -32.53
CA GLY A 15 -8.19 11.28 -31.87
C GLY A 15 -7.36 10.72 -30.70
N ARG A 16 -6.02 10.72 -30.83
CA ARG A 16 -5.12 10.30 -29.75
C ARG A 16 -5.07 11.35 -28.65
N ALA A 17 -4.98 12.63 -29.01
CA ALA A 17 -4.99 13.74 -28.07
C ALA A 17 -6.27 13.75 -27.23
N ALA A 18 -7.44 13.51 -27.84
CA ALA A 18 -8.71 13.42 -27.12
C ALA A 18 -8.73 12.28 -26.09
N ARG A 19 -8.19 11.09 -26.45
CA ARG A 19 -8.10 9.96 -25.51
C ARG A 19 -7.12 10.20 -24.36
N LEU A 20 -6.03 10.93 -24.60
CA LEU A 20 -5.11 11.34 -23.54
C LEU A 20 -5.76 12.36 -22.60
N ALA A 21 -6.40 13.40 -23.15
CA ALA A 21 -7.10 14.42 -22.36
C ALA A 21 -8.20 13.80 -21.47
N LEU A 22 -8.95 12.81 -21.98
CA LEU A 22 -9.95 12.06 -21.21
C LEU A 22 -9.35 11.24 -20.05
N ARG A 23 -8.09 10.81 -20.16
CA ARG A 23 -7.39 10.03 -19.12
C ARG A 23 -6.68 10.92 -18.08
N GLU A 24 -6.14 12.05 -18.53
CA GLU A 24 -5.51 13.04 -17.65
C GLU A 24 -6.54 13.85 -16.86
N ALA A 25 -7.76 13.98 -17.38
CA ALA A 25 -8.86 14.56 -16.64
C ALA A 25 -9.11 13.78 -15.34
N ALA A 26 -9.29 14.52 -14.24
CA ALA A 26 -9.64 13.91 -12.97
C ALA A 26 -10.95 13.11 -13.12
N PRO A 27 -11.03 11.87 -12.58
CA PRO A 27 -12.25 11.09 -12.63
C PRO A 27 -13.41 11.87 -11.98
N GLU A 28 -14.57 11.83 -12.64
CA GLU A 28 -15.85 12.20 -12.03
C GLU A 28 -15.99 11.51 -10.66
N ARG A 29 -16.68 12.14 -9.71
CA ARG A 29 -16.77 11.64 -8.31
C ARG A 29 -17.20 10.16 -8.24
N ASP A 30 -18.10 9.74 -9.11
CA ASP A 30 -18.64 8.37 -9.16
C ASP A 30 -17.69 7.35 -9.82
N ARG A 31 -16.62 7.83 -10.46
CA ARG A 31 -15.55 7.01 -11.07
C ARG A 31 -14.27 7.00 -10.25
N ARG A 32 -14.25 7.62 -9.07
CA ARG A 32 -13.08 7.61 -8.19
C ARG A 32 -12.92 6.21 -7.57
N PRO A 33 -11.77 5.55 -7.70
CA PRO A 33 -11.56 4.21 -7.13
C PRO A 33 -11.65 4.16 -5.60
N VAL A 34 -11.44 5.30 -4.94
CA VAL A 34 -11.46 5.44 -3.49
C VAL A 34 -12.39 6.58 -3.12
N TRP A 35 -13.41 6.27 -2.31
CA TRP A 35 -14.32 7.26 -1.75
C TRP A 35 -13.99 7.53 -0.29
N ALA A 36 -13.92 8.80 0.10
CA ALA A 36 -13.85 9.17 1.51
C ALA A 36 -15.22 8.88 2.16
N GLY A 37 -15.23 8.18 3.30
CA GLY A 37 -16.45 7.98 4.08
C GLY A 37 -17.27 6.72 3.79
N ILE A 38 -16.66 5.63 3.28
CA ILE A 38 -17.30 4.33 3.47
C ILE A 38 -17.13 3.98 4.95
N GLU A 39 -18.23 3.98 5.71
CA GLU A 39 -18.29 3.40 7.06
C GLU A 39 -18.09 1.88 6.94
N GLY A 40 -16.85 1.46 6.79
CA GLY A 40 -16.47 0.08 7.01
C GLY A 40 -16.39 -0.17 8.50
N GLY A 41 -17.21 -1.08 9.03
CA GLY A 41 -16.92 -1.68 10.33
C GLY A 41 -15.49 -2.23 10.32
N ARG A 42 -14.78 -2.18 11.45
CA ARG A 42 -13.53 -2.92 11.56
C ARG A 42 -13.85 -4.40 11.37
N TYR A 43 -13.40 -4.98 10.26
CA TYR A 43 -13.38 -6.43 10.10
C TYR A 43 -12.61 -7.01 11.30
N ASN A 44 -13.34 -7.62 12.22
CA ASN A 44 -12.81 -8.16 13.47
C ASN A 44 -13.15 -9.65 13.52
N PRO A 45 -12.41 -10.49 12.79
CA PRO A 45 -12.72 -11.91 12.67
C PRO A 45 -12.39 -12.71 13.93
N LEU A 46 -11.65 -12.11 14.87
CA LEU A 46 -11.20 -12.77 16.09
C LEU A 46 -12.14 -12.45 17.25
N SER A 47 -12.44 -13.47 18.04
CA SER A 47 -13.08 -13.26 19.33
C SER A 47 -12.11 -12.63 20.33
N GLN A 48 -12.62 -12.07 21.42
CA GLN A 48 -11.78 -11.57 22.50
C GLN A 48 -10.87 -12.67 23.08
N ALA A 49 -11.36 -13.92 23.13
CA ALA A 49 -10.58 -15.06 23.61
C ALA A 49 -9.39 -15.35 22.68
N ASP A 50 -9.59 -15.27 21.36
CA ASP A 50 -8.52 -15.49 20.38
C ASP A 50 -7.44 -14.41 20.47
N VAL A 51 -7.85 -13.15 20.64
CA VAL A 51 -6.90 -12.03 20.84
C VAL A 51 -6.06 -12.24 22.10
N LEU A 52 -6.68 -12.67 23.20
CA LEU A 52 -5.97 -12.96 24.45
C LEU A 52 -5.03 -14.17 24.31
N ALA A 53 -5.43 -15.19 23.54
CA ALA A 53 -4.59 -16.34 23.26
C ALA A 53 -3.33 -15.94 22.47
N ILE A 54 -3.48 -15.14 21.42
CA ILE A 54 -2.37 -14.61 20.62
C ILE A 54 -1.46 -13.73 21.48
N HIS A 55 -2.03 -12.87 22.32
CA HIS A 55 -1.26 -11.99 23.19
C HIS A 55 -0.37 -12.78 24.16
N ARG A 56 -0.92 -13.80 24.82
CA ARG A 56 -0.15 -14.68 25.71
C ARG A 56 0.94 -15.42 24.95
N ALA A 57 0.60 -16.04 23.82
CA ALA A 57 1.57 -16.75 23.00
C ALA A 57 2.73 -15.85 22.53
N ALA A 58 2.44 -14.59 22.18
CA ALA A 58 3.46 -13.63 21.79
C ALA A 58 4.40 -13.30 22.97
N LEU A 59 3.87 -13.09 24.17
CA LEU A 59 4.70 -12.83 25.37
C LEU A 59 5.53 -14.05 25.75
N ASP A 60 4.95 -15.25 25.68
CA ASP A 60 5.66 -16.51 25.96
C ASP A 60 6.82 -16.72 24.97
N LEU A 61 6.58 -16.49 23.67
CA LEU A 61 7.63 -16.55 22.64
C LEU A 61 8.72 -15.51 22.89
N LEU A 62 8.36 -14.27 23.23
CA LEU A 62 9.34 -13.23 23.54
C LEU A 62 10.18 -13.58 24.76
N GLY A 63 9.59 -14.18 25.80
CA GLY A 63 10.30 -14.60 27.01
C GLY A 63 11.16 -15.85 26.84
N THR A 64 10.80 -16.77 25.94
CA THR A 64 11.48 -18.06 25.75
C THR A 64 12.46 -18.06 24.59
N VAL A 65 12.09 -17.48 23.44
CA VAL A 65 12.88 -17.45 22.21
C VAL A 65 13.55 -16.09 22.00
N GLY A 66 12.87 -15.00 22.35
CA GLY A 66 13.37 -13.64 22.14
C GLY A 66 13.25 -13.16 20.69
N ILE A 67 14.04 -12.14 20.34
CA ILE A 67 14.06 -11.52 19.00
C ILE A 67 15.45 -11.70 18.39
N GLY A 68 15.52 -12.33 17.21
CA GLY A 68 16.80 -12.66 16.57
C GLY A 68 17.56 -11.47 16.00
N GLN A 69 16.89 -10.55 15.30
CA GLN A 69 17.52 -9.39 14.62
C GLN A 69 16.84 -8.09 15.04
N ALA A 70 16.95 -7.75 16.33
CA ALA A 70 16.47 -6.48 16.84
C ALA A 70 17.35 -5.32 16.31
N THR A 71 16.73 -4.18 16.00
CA THR A 71 17.48 -2.97 15.65
C THR A 71 18.22 -2.40 16.86
N ALA A 72 19.25 -1.58 16.64
CA ALA A 72 20.01 -0.96 17.72
C ALA A 72 19.10 -0.17 18.69
N ASP A 73 18.10 0.56 18.16
CA ASP A 73 17.14 1.31 18.96
C ASP A 73 16.27 0.40 19.84
N VAL A 74 15.83 -0.74 19.30
CA VAL A 74 15.03 -1.72 20.06
C VAL A 74 15.88 -2.34 21.16
N ILE A 75 17.14 -2.67 20.89
CA ILE A 75 18.06 -3.20 21.91
C ILE A 75 18.27 -2.18 23.02
N ALA A 76 18.54 -0.91 22.68
CA ALA A 76 18.75 0.15 23.66
C ALA A 76 17.51 0.37 24.54
N LEU A 77 16.32 0.45 23.94
CA LEU A 77 15.07 0.63 24.67
C LEU A 77 14.74 -0.58 25.56
N ALA A 78 14.87 -1.79 25.03
CA ALA A 78 14.52 -3.01 25.74
C ALA A 78 15.47 -3.28 26.92
N THR A 79 16.78 -3.10 26.71
CA THR A 79 17.79 -3.29 27.78
C THR A 79 17.65 -2.25 28.89
N ALA A 80 17.28 -1.01 28.56
CA ALA A 80 16.94 0.00 29.56
C ALA A 80 15.74 -0.38 30.44
N GLN A 81 14.87 -1.27 29.97
CA GLN A 81 13.73 -1.83 30.71
C GLN A 81 14.01 -3.21 31.32
N GLY A 82 15.27 -3.66 31.32
CA GLY A 82 15.68 -4.90 31.98
C GLY A 82 15.65 -6.15 31.10
N CYS A 83 15.43 -6.03 29.79
CA CYS A 83 15.68 -7.14 28.87
C CYS A 83 17.18 -7.42 28.75
N HIS A 84 17.55 -8.67 28.43
CA HIS A 84 18.95 -9.07 28.24
C HIS A 84 19.20 -9.46 26.78
N VAL A 85 20.43 -9.28 26.33
CA VAL A 85 20.91 -9.72 25.00
C VAL A 85 21.77 -10.96 25.20
N ASN A 86 21.46 -12.03 24.47
CA ASN A 86 22.27 -13.24 24.47
C ASN A 86 23.53 -13.00 23.63
N SER A 87 24.68 -13.42 24.18
CA SER A 87 26.00 -13.32 23.52
C SER A 87 26.23 -14.46 22.54
#